data_AF-A0A957EXM0-F1
#
_entry.id   AF-A0A957EXM0-F1
#
_cell.length_a   1.000
_cell.length_b   1.000
_cell.length_c   1.000
_cell.angle_alpha   90.00
_cell.angle_beta   90.00
_cell.angle_gamma   90.00
#
_symmetry.space_group_name_H-M   'P 1'
#
loop_
_entity.id
_entity.type
_entity.pdbx_description
1 polymer ?
#
loop_
_entity_poly.entity_id
_entity_poly.type
_entity_poly.pdbx_seq_one_letter_code
_entity_poly.pdbx_strand_id
1 'polypeptide(L)'
;MSHSPATWTNWVGNQSFSPRAIIPVSTEAEVQQHVATAAAAGYGVRTYGTGHSFTPIIETDGILLNMEAMNGVLHIDRQKQLATALPKTSVGDFGDPLWEQG
;
A
#
# COMPACT_ATOMS: atom_id res chain seq x y z
N MET A 1 -16.30 24.26 -2.77
CA MET A 1 -16.23 23.48 -1.52
C MET A 1 -14.77 23.13 -1.29
N SER A 2 -14.09 23.80 -0.35
CA SER A 2 -12.70 23.48 -0.01
C SER A 2 -12.70 22.13 0.72
N HIS A 3 -12.34 21.04 0.05
CA HIS A 3 -12.10 19.78 0.73
C HIS A 3 -10.77 19.93 1.47
N SER A 4 -10.83 20.02 2.81
CA SER A 4 -9.63 19.86 3.60
C SER A 4 -9.00 18.50 3.26
N PRO A 5 -7.69 18.43 2.98
CA PRO A 5 -7.03 17.17 2.67
C PRO A 5 -7.21 16.20 3.85
N ALA A 6 -7.56 14.94 3.54
CA ALA A 6 -7.70 13.92 4.56
C ALA A 6 -6.36 13.74 5.31
N THR A 7 -6.38 13.80 6.63
CA THR A 7 -5.22 13.51 7.46
C THR A 7 -5.06 12.01 7.60
N TRP A 8 -3.84 11.52 7.37
CA TRP A 8 -3.44 10.15 7.68
C TRP A 8 -2.63 10.16 8.98
N THR A 9 -2.90 9.21 9.87
CA THR A 9 -2.15 9.02 11.11
C THR A 9 -1.79 7.55 11.25
N ASN A 10 -0.54 7.26 11.63
CA ASN A 10 -0.08 5.88 11.82
C ASN A 10 -0.73 5.25 13.08
N TRP A 11 -0.64 3.93 13.21
CA TRP A 11 -1.33 3.20 14.28
C TRP A 11 -0.92 3.67 15.68
N VAL A 12 0.36 3.98 15.90
CA VAL A 12 0.87 4.41 17.21
C VAL A 12 0.63 5.90 17.48
N GLY A 13 0.26 6.68 16.46
CA GLY A 13 -0.09 8.10 16.57
C GLY A 13 1.08 9.09 16.58
N ASN A 14 2.33 8.64 16.39
CA ASN A 14 3.49 9.52 16.38
C ASN A 14 3.78 10.14 14.99
N GLN A 15 3.05 9.75 13.95
CA GLN A 15 3.11 10.35 12.62
C GLN A 15 1.73 10.76 12.16
N SER A 16 1.60 12.00 11.70
CA SER A 16 0.37 12.52 11.11
C SER A 16 0.71 13.52 10.03
N PHE A 17 0.12 13.36 8.85
CA PHE A 17 0.35 14.26 7.71
C PHE A 17 -0.88 14.30 6.80
N SER A 18 -0.95 15.32 5.95
CA SER A 18 -2.05 15.54 5.01
C SER A 18 -1.52 15.44 3.58
N PRO A 19 -1.58 14.26 2.94
CA PRO A 19 -1.23 14.14 1.54
C PRO A 19 -2.21 14.92 0.67
N ARG A 20 -1.82 15.22 -0.57
CA ARG A 20 -2.71 15.83 -1.56
C ARG A 20 -3.98 15.01 -1.78
N ALA A 21 -3.85 13.68 -1.80
CA ALA A 21 -4.98 12.76 -1.91
C ALA A 21 -4.61 11.38 -1.33
N ILE A 22 -5.60 10.72 -0.73
CA ILE A 22 -5.56 9.30 -0.41
C ILE A 22 -6.48 8.59 -1.39
N ILE A 23 -5.94 7.67 -2.20
CA ILE A 23 -6.67 7.06 -3.31
C ILE A 23 -6.75 5.54 -3.11
N PRO A 24 -7.96 4.96 -2.96
CA PRO A 24 -8.13 3.51 -2.95
C PRO A 24 -7.85 2.94 -4.35
N VAL A 25 -7.08 1.85 -4.40
CA VAL A 25 -6.78 1.10 -5.61
C VAL A 25 -6.93 -0.40 -5.35
N SER A 26 -7.33 -1.12 -6.39
CA SER A 26 -7.67 -2.54 -6.36
C SER A 26 -6.96 -3.34 -7.44
N THR A 27 -6.35 -2.68 -8.42
CA THR A 27 -5.64 -3.34 -9.53
C THR A 27 -4.30 -2.69 -9.83
N GLU A 28 -3.40 -3.45 -10.47
CA GLU A 28 -2.13 -2.91 -10.96
C GLU A 28 -2.33 -1.79 -11.99
N ALA A 29 -3.34 -1.90 -12.86
CA ALA A 29 -3.66 -0.89 -13.85
C ALA A 29 -4.05 0.46 -13.20
N GLU A 30 -4.82 0.43 -12.12
CA GLU A 30 -5.14 1.64 -11.34
C GLU A 30 -3.88 2.25 -10.72
N VAL A 31 -2.99 1.42 -10.16
CA VAL A 31 -1.69 1.89 -9.64
C VAL A 31 -0.88 2.58 -10.74
N GLN A 32 -0.73 1.94 -11.90
CA GLN A 32 0.00 2.49 -13.05
C GLN A 32 -0.59 3.84 -13.48
N GLN A 33 -1.92 3.93 -13.58
CA GLN A 33 -2.62 5.15 -13.95
C GLN A 33 -2.35 6.29 -12.95
N HIS A 34 -2.41 6.02 -11.65
CA HIS A 34 -2.17 7.04 -10.63
C HIS A 34 -0.70 7.46 -10.54
N VAL A 35 0.24 6.52 -10.74
CA VAL A 35 1.68 6.83 -10.82
C VAL A 35 1.98 7.71 -12.03
N ALA A 36 1.44 7.38 -13.21
CA ALA A 36 1.62 8.19 -14.41
C ALA A 36 1.01 9.60 -14.24
N THR A 37 -0.17 9.69 -13.64
CA THR A 37 -0.84 10.97 -13.36
C THR A 37 -0.02 11.83 -12.39
N ALA A 38 0.51 11.24 -11.32
CA ALA A 38 1.35 11.94 -10.35
C ALA A 38 2.65 12.43 -10.99
N ALA A 39 3.31 11.58 -11.81
CA ALA A 39 4.54 11.94 -12.50
C ALA A 39 4.34 13.10 -13.48
N ALA A 40 3.26 13.08 -14.27
CA ALA A 40 2.91 14.17 -15.18
C ALA A 40 2.63 15.49 -14.44
N ALA A 41 2.13 15.42 -13.21
CA ALA A 41 1.85 16.57 -12.36
C ALA A 41 3.02 16.98 -11.44
N GLY A 42 4.14 16.24 -11.46
CA GLY A 42 5.31 16.52 -10.62
C GLY A 42 5.14 16.18 -9.13
N TYR A 43 4.21 15.27 -8.79
CA TYR A 43 3.97 14.84 -7.40
C TYR A 43 4.64 13.51 -7.08
N GLY A 44 5.08 13.35 -5.82
CA GLY A 44 5.51 12.07 -5.29
C GLY A 44 4.34 11.12 -5.06
N VAL A 45 4.63 9.81 -5.05
CA VAL A 45 3.68 8.76 -4.70
C VAL A 45 4.24 7.92 -3.55
N ARG A 46 3.42 7.67 -2.54
CA ARG A 46 3.68 6.72 -1.46
C ARG A 46 2.52 5.74 -1.33
N THR A 47 2.76 4.65 -0.61
CA THR A 47 1.74 3.70 -0.15
C THR A 47 2.00 3.40 1.32
N TYR A 48 1.05 2.77 2.00
CA TYR A 48 1.20 2.35 3.39
C TYR A 48 0.86 0.87 3.58
N GLY A 49 1.59 0.25 4.52
CA GLY A 49 1.29 -1.08 5.04
C GLY A 49 0.14 -1.03 6.05
N THR A 50 0.29 -1.69 7.20
CA THR A 50 -0.68 -1.60 8.31
C THR A 50 -0.48 -0.36 9.21
N GLY A 51 0.48 0.51 8.86
CA GLY A 51 0.72 1.77 9.60
C GLY A 51 1.49 1.61 10.91
N HIS A 52 2.26 0.53 11.10
CA HIS A 52 3.05 0.31 12.33
C HIS A 52 4.46 0.91 12.33
N SER A 53 4.89 1.58 11.26
CA SER A 53 6.22 2.21 11.21
C SER A 53 6.31 3.41 12.16
N PHE A 54 7.30 3.40 13.05
CA PHE A 54 7.65 4.53 13.91
C PHE A 54 8.45 5.61 13.18
N THR A 55 9.25 5.22 12.19
CA THR A 55 10.09 6.09 11.34
C THR A 55 9.27 6.68 10.19
N PRO A 56 9.38 7.98 9.86
CA PRO A 56 8.52 8.67 8.88
C PRO A 56 8.92 8.32 7.44
N ILE A 57 8.64 7.09 7.03
CA ILE A 57 9.03 6.58 5.70
C ILE A 57 7.93 6.78 4.62
N ILE A 58 6.69 7.00 5.04
CA ILE A 58 5.54 7.13 4.12
C ILE A 58 5.02 8.56 3.97
N GLU A 59 5.52 9.51 4.77
CA GLU A 59 5.08 10.90 4.72
C GLU A 59 5.30 11.48 3.31
N THR A 60 4.27 12.17 2.81
CA THR A 60 4.27 12.76 1.47
C THR A 60 3.26 13.91 1.40
N ASP A 61 3.59 14.95 0.65
CA ASP A 61 2.67 15.99 0.21
C ASP A 61 1.96 15.64 -1.11
N GLY A 62 2.38 14.53 -1.76
CA GLY A 62 1.82 14.01 -3.00
C GLY A 62 0.66 13.04 -2.78
N ILE A 63 0.59 11.99 -3.61
CA ILE A 63 -0.49 10.98 -3.54
C ILE A 63 -0.10 9.85 -2.59
N LEU A 64 -1.03 9.45 -1.74
CA LEU A 64 -0.94 8.25 -0.90
C LEU A 64 -1.90 7.18 -1.43
N LEU A 65 -1.37 6.08 -1.96
CA LEU A 65 -2.19 4.96 -2.45
C LEU A 65 -2.63 4.06 -1.28
N ASN A 66 -3.92 3.79 -1.21
CA ASN A 66 -4.52 2.79 -0.32
C ASN A 66 -4.74 1.50 -1.12
N MET A 67 -3.93 0.48 -0.83
CA MET A 67 -3.95 -0.81 -1.53
C MET A 67 -4.68 -1.91 -0.77
N GLU A 68 -5.61 -1.57 0.14
CA GLU A 68 -6.30 -2.55 1.01
C GLU A 68 -6.92 -3.72 0.22
N ALA A 69 -7.46 -3.45 -0.96
CA ALA A 69 -8.08 -4.46 -1.82
C ALA A 69 -7.07 -5.37 -2.56
N MET A 70 -5.77 -5.09 -2.48
CA MET A 70 -4.71 -5.85 -3.16
C MET A 70 -3.98 -6.75 -2.16
N ASN A 71 -4.66 -7.77 -1.64
CA ASN A 71 -4.13 -8.75 -0.69
C ASN A 71 -4.35 -10.19 -1.16
N GLY A 72 -3.49 -11.11 -0.74
CA GLY A 72 -3.57 -12.54 -1.02
C GLY A 72 -2.34 -13.10 -1.73
N VAL A 73 -2.11 -14.40 -1.50
CA VAL A 73 -1.09 -15.19 -2.20
C VAL A 73 -1.66 -15.63 -3.56
N LEU A 74 -0.96 -15.27 -4.64
CA LEU A 74 -1.37 -15.55 -6.02
C LEU A 74 -0.80 -16.87 -6.54
N HIS A 75 0.42 -17.20 -6.15
CA HIS A 75 1.11 -18.39 -6.64
C HIS A 75 2.16 -18.88 -5.64
N ILE A 76 2.32 -20.20 -5.55
CA ILE A 76 3.34 -20.86 -4.74
C ILE A 76 4.07 -21.88 -5.62
N ASP A 77 5.38 -21.69 -5.79
CA ASP A 77 6.29 -22.64 -6.45
C ASP A 77 7.10 -23.35 -5.37
N ARG A 78 6.66 -24.56 -5.00
CA ARG A 78 7.30 -25.38 -3.96
C ARG A 78 8.70 -25.83 -4.35
N GLN A 79 8.96 -26.08 -5.63
CA GLN A 79 10.27 -26.54 -6.08
C GLN A 79 11.30 -25.42 -5.96
N LYS A 80 10.90 -24.19 -6.28
CA LYS A 80 11.77 -23.01 -6.19
C LYS A 80 11.74 -22.32 -4.83
N GLN A 81 10.84 -22.71 -3.92
CA GLN A 81 10.62 -22.05 -2.63
C GLN A 81 10.26 -20.57 -2.81
N LEU A 82 9.36 -20.28 -3.76
CA LEU A 82 8.91 -18.93 -4.08
C LEU A 82 7.41 -18.79 -3.91
N ALA A 83 6.99 -17.64 -3.38
CA ALA A 83 5.59 -17.23 -3.35
C ALA A 83 5.44 -15.87 -4.03
N THR A 84 4.41 -15.73 -4.85
CA THR A 84 3.97 -14.45 -5.41
C THR A 84 2.72 -14.02 -4.66
N ALA A 85 2.71 -12.80 -4.13
CA ALA A 85 1.59 -12.27 -3.37
C ALA A 85 1.36 -10.79 -3.68
N LEU A 86 0.14 -10.33 -3.44
CA LEU A 86 -0.23 -8.94 -3.61
C LEU A 86 0.36 -8.07 -2.48
N PRO A 87 0.63 -6.77 -2.74
CA PRO A 87 1.45 -5.92 -1.86
C PRO A 87 0.87 -5.71 -0.46
N LYS A 88 -0.42 -5.95 -0.27
CA LYS A 88 -1.11 -5.72 1.00
C LYS A 88 -1.35 -6.98 1.82
N THR A 89 -0.89 -8.14 1.34
CA THR A 89 -0.86 -9.41 2.09
C THR A 89 -0.08 -9.23 3.38
N SER A 90 -0.73 -9.38 4.54
CA SER A 90 -0.03 -9.30 5.82
C SER A 90 0.80 -10.56 6.06
N VAL A 91 1.77 -10.49 6.98
CA VAL A 91 2.56 -11.67 7.39
C VAL A 91 1.64 -12.80 7.90
N GLY A 92 0.54 -12.46 8.58
CA GLY A 92 -0.45 -13.44 9.04
C GLY A 92 -1.18 -14.12 7.88
N ASP A 93 -1.52 -13.37 6.83
CA ASP A 93 -2.25 -13.90 5.67
C ASP A 93 -1.41 -14.84 4.80
N PHE A 94 -0.08 -14.86 4.99
CA PHE A 94 0.79 -15.88 4.39
C PHE A 94 0.69 -17.23 5.12
N GLY A 95 0.21 -17.28 6.36
CA GLY A 95 0.26 -18.46 7.24
C GLY A 95 -0.34 -19.71 6.62
N ASP A 96 -1.67 -19.78 6.55
CA ASP A 96 -2.38 -20.96 6.04
C ASP A 96 -2.00 -21.30 4.59
N PRO A 97 -1.95 -20.35 3.63
CA PRO A 97 -1.62 -20.67 2.24
C PRO A 97 -0.24 -21.31 2.07
N LEU A 98 0.77 -20.85 2.83
CA LEU A 98 2.09 -21.45 2.76
C LEU A 98 2.17 -22.76 3.55
N TRP A 99 1.55 -22.82 4.73
CA TRP A 99 1.55 -24.01 5.59
C TRP A 99 0.94 -25.24 4.90
N GLU A 100 -0.18 -25.06 4.19
CA GLU A 100 -0.84 -26.11 3.41
C GLU A 100 0.05 -26.65 2.27
N GLN A 101 1.02 -25.86 1.83
CA GLN A 101 2.00 -26.22 0.80
C GLN A 101 3.29 -26.80 1.39
N GLY A 102 3.36 -27.07 2.70
CA GLY A 102 4.50 -27.71 3.39
C GLY A 102 5.84 -27.05 3.08
#